data_AF-A0A9E5ZT45-F1
#
_entry.id   AF-A0A9E5ZT45-F1
#
_cell.length_a   1.000
_cell.length_b   1.000
_cell.length_c   1.000
_cell.angle_alpha   90.00
_cell.angle_beta   90.00
_cell.angle_gamma   90.00
#
_symmetry.space_group_name_H-M   'P 1'
#
loop_
_entity.id
_entity.type
_entity.pdbx_description
1 polymer ?
#
loop_
_entity_poly.entity_id
_entity_poly.type
_entity_poly.pdbx_seq_one_letter_code
_entity_poly.pdbx_strand_id
1 'polypeptide(L)'
;MISDHRETPFCFLDVHSNENGHHCFSNDKKGFKKILAMYGDSGSYVMEATGCYHQLLAIYLYDLGVLVSVVNPLIIKRFTQMKLQNLKTDKNDSKMICFYGEEQALELWNPPSKYIFQVVNEFMEL
;
A
#
# COMPACT_ATOMS: atom_id res chain seq x y z
N MET A 1 3.90 3.43 1.16
CA MET A 1 2.46 3.27 0.91
C MET A 1 2.18 3.64 -0.54
N ILE A 2 1.43 2.82 -1.27
CA ILE A 2 1.43 2.70 -2.75
C ILE A 2 0.54 3.72 -3.46
N SER A 3 1.02 4.17 -4.62
CA SER A 3 0.34 5.00 -5.61
C SER A 3 0.54 4.37 -7.00
N ASP A 4 -0.48 4.46 -7.86
CA ASP A 4 -0.65 3.64 -9.07
C ASP A 4 -0.32 4.43 -10.35
N HIS A 5 0.62 3.93 -11.16
CA HIS A 5 0.94 4.42 -12.50
C HIS A 5 0.07 3.74 -13.57
N ARG A 6 -0.92 4.46 -14.10
CA ARG A 6 -1.87 3.96 -15.13
C ARG A 6 -1.29 3.72 -16.54
N GLU A 7 0.03 3.69 -16.74
CA GLU A 7 0.62 3.73 -18.10
C GLU A 7 1.72 2.70 -18.40
N THR A 8 2.01 1.70 -17.55
CA THR A 8 3.00 0.65 -17.90
C THR A 8 2.55 -0.78 -17.55
N PRO A 9 2.92 -1.80 -18.37
CA PRO A 9 2.50 -3.19 -18.19
C PRO A 9 3.17 -3.90 -17.00
N PHE A 10 3.98 -3.19 -16.21
CA PHE A 10 4.60 -3.70 -15.00
C PHE A 10 4.05 -2.90 -13.81
N CYS A 11 3.12 -3.48 -13.06
CA CYS A 11 2.54 -2.80 -11.90
C CYS A 11 3.61 -2.63 -10.82
N PHE A 12 3.99 -1.38 -10.53
CA PHE A 12 4.92 -1.03 -9.46
C PHE A 12 4.18 -0.53 -8.22
N LEU A 13 4.86 -0.59 -7.09
CA LEU A 13 4.41 -0.24 -5.76
C LEU A 13 5.32 0.85 -5.19
N ASP A 14 4.80 2.05 -5.05
CA ASP A 14 5.49 3.15 -4.40
C ASP A 14 5.47 2.98 -2.87
N VAL A 15 6.63 2.99 -2.22
CA VAL A 15 6.73 2.83 -0.76
C VAL A 15 7.49 4.01 -0.18
N HIS A 16 7.03 4.49 0.96
CA HIS A 16 7.61 5.63 1.65
C HIS A 16 7.62 5.37 3.16
N SER A 17 8.71 5.76 3.80
CA SER A 17 8.82 5.94 5.25
C SER A 17 9.68 7.18 5.52
N ASN A 18 9.60 7.72 6.73
CA ASN A 18 10.45 8.85 7.13
C ASN A 18 11.93 8.48 7.19
N GLU A 19 12.27 7.23 7.50
CA GLU A 19 13.65 6.76 7.63
C GLU A 19 14.32 6.47 6.28
N ASN A 20 13.61 5.79 5.38
CA ASN A 20 14.19 5.31 4.11
C ASN A 20 13.74 6.12 2.90
N GLY A 21 12.78 7.02 3.05
CA GLY A 21 12.24 7.79 1.93
C GLY A 21 11.46 6.94 0.93
N HIS A 22 11.35 7.44 -0.30
CA HIS A 22 10.50 6.90 -1.37
C HIS A 22 11.27 5.95 -2.30
N HIS A 23 10.69 4.79 -2.58
CA HIS A 23 11.19 3.78 -3.53
C HIS A 23 10.04 3.07 -4.26
N CYS A 24 10.30 2.54 -5.46
CA CYS A 24 9.32 1.78 -6.24
C CYS A 24 9.72 0.31 -6.32
N PHE A 25 8.78 -0.62 -6.11
CA PHE A 25 9.02 -2.07 -6.14
C PHE A 25 8.05 -2.77 -7.09
N SER A 26 8.41 -3.94 -7.62
CA SER A 26 7.47 -4.74 -8.40
C SER A 26 6.31 -5.24 -7.52
N ASN A 27 5.09 -5.30 -8.08
CA ASN A 27 3.94 -5.89 -7.39
C ASN A 27 3.94 -7.43 -7.45
N ASP A 28 5.01 -8.04 -6.95
CA ASP A 28 5.20 -9.49 -6.92
C ASP A 28 5.94 -9.92 -5.65
N LYS A 29 6.02 -11.24 -5.41
CA LYS A 29 6.74 -11.80 -4.24
C LYS A 29 8.19 -11.32 -4.15
N LYS A 30 8.85 -11.02 -5.27
CA LYS A 30 10.23 -10.51 -5.27
C LYS A 30 10.29 -9.08 -4.75
N GLY A 31 9.36 -8.23 -5.19
CA GLY A 31 9.21 -6.86 -4.69
C GLY A 31 8.83 -6.84 -3.22
N PHE A 32 7.90 -7.69 -2.77
CA PHE A 32 7.47 -7.72 -1.37
C PHE A 32 8.61 -8.07 -0.41
N LYS A 33 9.47 -9.02 -0.79
CA LYS A 33 10.69 -9.33 -0.03
C LYS A 33 11.64 -8.14 0.07
N LYS A 34 11.79 -7.38 -1.02
CA LYS A 34 12.62 -6.16 -1.02
C LYS A 34 12.03 -5.06 -0.15
N ILE A 35 10.70 -4.93 -0.13
CA ILE A 35 10.00 -4.00 0.77
C ILE A 35 10.31 -4.34 2.21
N LEU A 36 10.11 -5.59 2.65
CA LEU A 36 10.42 -5.98 4.03
C LEU A 36 11.90 -5.85 4.37
N ALA A 37 12.80 -6.19 3.45
CA ALA A 37 14.24 -6.03 3.66
C ALA A 37 14.65 -4.56 3.84
N MET A 38 13.93 -3.63 3.21
CA MET A 38 14.22 -2.21 3.30
C MET A 38 13.52 -1.54 4.48
N TYR A 39 12.21 -1.79 4.66
CA TYR A 39 11.35 -1.07 5.59
C TYR A 39 11.06 -1.83 6.90
N GLY A 40 11.50 -3.09 7.01
CA GLY A 40 11.29 -3.93 8.18
C GLY A 40 9.87 -4.49 8.30
N ASP A 41 9.65 -5.32 9.32
CA ASP A 41 8.39 -6.00 9.63
C ASP A 41 7.77 -5.56 10.97
N SER A 42 8.53 -4.84 11.81
CA SER A 42 8.10 -4.35 13.11
C SER A 42 7.07 -3.20 13.06
N GLY A 43 6.94 -2.54 11.91
CA GLY A 43 6.09 -1.38 11.71
C GLY A 43 4.67 -1.71 11.24
N SER A 44 3.84 -0.68 11.13
CA SER A 44 2.54 -0.77 10.46
C SER A 44 2.63 -0.30 9.02
N TYR A 45 2.09 -1.10 8.11
CA TYR A 45 1.98 -0.77 6.70
C TYR A 45 0.59 -0.26 6.39
N VAL A 46 0.50 1.00 6.01
CA VAL A 46 -0.76 1.58 5.55
C VAL A 46 -0.80 1.43 4.01
N MET A 47 -1.96 1.12 3.43
CA MET A 47 -2.23 1.03 1.97
C MET A 47 -3.55 1.73 1.55
N GLU A 48 -3.61 2.37 0.38
CA GLU A 48 -4.86 2.95 -0.14
C GLU A 48 -5.59 1.90 -0.98
N ALA A 49 -6.92 1.77 -0.81
CA ALA A 49 -7.73 0.79 -1.54
C ALA A 49 -8.06 1.21 -3.00
N THR A 50 -7.06 1.69 -3.75
CA THR A 50 -7.24 2.07 -5.16
C THR A 50 -7.01 0.85 -6.05
N GLY A 51 -8.08 0.32 -6.65
CA GLY A 51 -8.01 -0.90 -7.48
C GLY A 51 -7.71 -2.17 -6.69
N CYS A 52 -7.20 -3.21 -7.35
CA CYS A 52 -6.84 -4.50 -6.73
C CYS A 52 -5.37 -4.59 -6.29
N TYR A 53 -4.52 -3.63 -6.66
CA TYR A 53 -3.06 -3.78 -6.53
C TYR A 53 -2.56 -3.88 -5.08
N HIS A 54 -3.22 -3.21 -4.14
CA HIS A 54 -2.88 -3.28 -2.72
C HIS A 54 -3.12 -4.68 -2.12
N GLN A 55 -4.00 -5.49 -2.72
CA GLN A 55 -4.49 -6.74 -2.13
C GLN A 55 -3.35 -7.73 -1.92
N LEU A 56 -2.52 -7.98 -2.96
CA LEU A 56 -1.44 -8.98 -2.86
C LEU A 56 -0.46 -8.67 -1.73
N LEU A 57 -0.02 -7.42 -1.63
CA LEU A 57 0.92 -7.03 -0.60
C LEU A 57 0.24 -7.00 0.78
N ALA A 58 -1.01 -6.53 0.89
CA ALA A 58 -1.76 -6.57 2.14
C ALA A 58 -1.86 -8.00 2.69
N ILE A 59 -2.20 -8.96 1.83
CA ILE A 59 -2.30 -10.38 2.19
C ILE A 59 -0.92 -10.92 2.57
N TYR A 60 0.10 -10.67 1.74
CA TYR A 60 1.46 -11.12 2.01
C TYR A 60 1.99 -10.64 3.37
N LEU A 61 1.75 -9.38 3.72
CA LEU A 61 2.13 -8.81 5.01
C LEU A 61 1.31 -9.39 6.17
N TYR A 62 -0.01 -9.54 5.98
CA TYR A 62 -0.91 -10.14 6.96
C TYR A 62 -0.51 -11.60 7.28
N ASP A 63 -0.21 -12.40 6.27
CA ASP A 63 0.23 -13.80 6.42
C ASP A 63 1.55 -13.92 7.20
N LEU A 64 2.37 -12.86 7.19
CA LEU A 64 3.60 -12.76 7.98
C LEU A 64 3.39 -12.17 9.38
N GLY A 65 2.14 -11.84 9.74
CA GLY A 65 1.81 -11.22 11.03
C GLY A 65 2.19 -9.74 11.13
N VAL A 66 2.52 -9.10 10.01
CA VAL A 66 2.81 -7.67 9.95
C VAL A 66 1.50 -6.88 10.02
N LEU A 67 1.50 -5.78 10.76
CA LEU A 67 0.33 -4.92 10.89
C LEU A 67 0.07 -4.19 9.56
N VAL A 68 -1.16 -4.32 9.05
CA VAL A 68 -1.58 -3.68 7.80
C VAL A 68 -2.85 -2.90 8.04
N SER A 69 -2.98 -1.74 7.40
CA SER A 69 -4.21 -0.95 7.38
C SER A 69 -4.52 -0.54 5.95
N VAL A 70 -5.71 -0.85 5.47
CA VAL A 70 -6.16 -0.50 4.12
C VAL A 70 -7.23 0.58 4.22
N VAL A 71 -6.94 1.76 3.67
CA VAL A 71 -7.73 2.98 3.87
C VAL A 71 -8.50 3.33 2.60
N ASN A 72 -9.73 3.82 2.79
CA ASN A 72 -10.58 4.28 1.68
C ASN A 72 -9.90 5.47 0.94
N PRO A 73 -9.77 5.41 -0.41
CA PRO A 73 -9.17 6.48 -1.20
C PRO A 73 -9.76 7.87 -0.96
N LEU A 74 -11.06 7.95 -0.68
CA LEU A 74 -11.74 9.21 -0.40
C LEU A 74 -11.24 9.86 0.90
N ILE A 75 -10.89 9.06 1.91
CA ILE A 75 -10.35 9.56 3.18
C ILE A 75 -8.97 10.16 2.93
N ILE A 76 -8.09 9.42 2.24
CA ILE A 76 -6.75 9.88 1.88
C ILE A 76 -6.79 11.16 1.05
N LYS A 77 -7.68 11.21 0.05
CA LYS A 77 -7.87 12.40 -0.78
C LYS A 77 -8.26 13.61 0.07
N ARG A 78 -9.23 13.47 0.98
CA ARG A 78 -9.67 14.56 1.87
C ARG A 78 -8.56 15.00 2.81
N PHE A 79 -7.83 14.06 3.40
CA PHE A 79 -6.68 14.35 4.25
C PHE A 79 -5.61 15.15 3.49
N THR A 80 -5.28 14.73 2.27
CA THR A 80 -4.31 15.41 1.42
C THR A 80 -4.72 16.85 1.09
N GLN A 81 -6.00 17.06 0.77
CA GLN A 81 -6.56 18.40 0.55
C GLN A 81 -6.49 19.27 1.81
N MET A 82 -6.79 18.70 2.99
CA MET A 82 -6.68 19.41 4.27
C MET A 82 -5.24 19.85 4.58
N LYS A 83 -4.23 19.09 4.13
CA LYS A 83 -2.81 19.45 4.25
C LYS A 83 -2.32 20.42 3.15
N LEU A 84 -3.23 20.96 2.35
CA LEU A 84 -2.95 21.91 1.25
C LEU A 84 -1.93 21.37 0.22
N GLN A 85 -1.87 20.06 0.05
CA GLN A 85 -1.02 19.41 -0.92
C GLN A 85 -1.75 19.28 -2.26
N ASN A 86 -1.31 20.07 -3.24
CA ASN A 86 -1.92 20.15 -4.58
C ASN A 86 -1.11 19.41 -5.66
N LEU A 87 0.09 18.94 -5.33
CA LEU A 87 0.94 18.18 -6.24
C LEU A 87 0.58 16.70 -6.18
N LYS A 88 -0.08 16.22 -7.23
CA LYS A 88 -0.42 14.81 -7.37
C LYS A 88 0.69 14.10 -8.14
N THR A 89 1.57 13.44 -7.42
CA THR A 89 2.58 12.54 -7.97
C THR A 89 2.62 11.29 -7.11
N ASP A 90 3.01 10.15 -7.69
CA ASP A 90 3.03 8.88 -6.96
C ASP A 90 3.93 8.95 -5.72
N LYS A 91 5.05 9.66 -5.82
CA LYS A 91 5.90 9.99 -4.67
C LYS A 91 5.18 10.81 -3.59
N ASN A 92 4.42 11.84 -3.97
CA ASN A 92 3.73 12.67 -2.98
C ASN A 92 2.55 11.93 -2.35
N ASP A 93 1.82 11.14 -3.15
CA ASP A 93 0.74 10.29 -2.67
C ASP A 93 1.30 9.31 -1.63
N SER A 94 2.38 8.57 -1.94
CA SER A 94 3.00 7.64 -0.98
C SER A 94 3.42 8.28 0.36
N LYS A 95 3.93 9.51 0.29
CA LYS A 95 4.29 10.32 1.47
C LYS A 95 3.07 10.77 2.25
N MET A 96 2.05 11.28 1.57
CA MET A 96 0.82 11.76 2.21
C MET A 96 0.11 10.67 2.98
N ILE A 97 0.20 9.44 2.47
CA ILE A 97 -0.45 8.35 3.13
C ILE A 97 0.38 7.72 4.26
N CYS A 98 1.71 7.77 4.18
CA CYS A 98 2.57 7.56 5.36
C CYS A 98 2.21 8.56 6.47
N PHE A 99 2.06 9.84 6.11
CA PHE A 99 1.70 10.88 7.07
C PHE A 99 0.31 10.68 7.69
N TYR A 100 -0.65 10.18 6.91
CA TYR A 100 -1.96 9.78 7.45
C TYR A 100 -1.83 8.71 8.53
N GLY A 101 -0.98 7.70 8.32
CA GLY A 101 -0.75 6.63 9.28
C GLY A 101 -0.07 7.06 10.58
N GLU A 102 0.67 8.17 10.56
CA GLU A 102 1.32 8.73 11.74
C GLU A 102 0.38 9.61 12.57
N GLU A 103 -0.54 10.33 11.92
CA GLU A 103 -1.44 11.25 12.62
C GLU A 103 -2.74 10.61 13.10
N GLN A 104 -3.18 9.51 12.47
CA GLN A 104 -4.51 8.97 12.69
C GLN A 104 -4.46 7.60 13.38
N ALA A 105 -5.50 7.31 14.16
CA ALA A 105 -5.72 5.96 14.65
C ALA A 105 -6.08 5.05 13.48
N LEU A 106 -5.30 4.00 13.28
CA LEU A 106 -5.44 3.08 12.17
C LEU A 106 -6.31 1.89 12.56
N GLU A 107 -7.26 1.54 11.68
CA GLU A 107 -7.97 0.26 11.77
C GLU A 107 -7.12 -0.83 11.11
N LEU A 108 -6.89 -1.93 11.82
CA LEU A 108 -6.16 -3.07 11.28
C LEU A 108 -7.01 -3.78 10.24
N TRP A 109 -6.43 -3.95 9.06
CA TRP A 109 -7.03 -4.66 7.97
C TRP A 109 -7.06 -6.15 8.25
N ASN A 110 -8.21 -6.76 7.93
CA ASN A 110 -8.37 -8.20 7.92
C ASN A 110 -8.72 -8.64 6.50
N PRO A 111 -8.18 -9.77 6.03
CA PRO A 111 -8.50 -10.26 4.71
C PRO A 111 -10.00 -10.57 4.61
N PRO A 112 -10.62 -10.31 3.44
CA PRO A 112 -11.95 -10.81 3.17
C PRO A 112 -11.96 -12.34 3.25
N SER A 113 -13.14 -12.94 3.44
CA SER A 113 -13.27 -14.40 3.60
C SER A 113 -12.54 -15.16 2.48
N LYS A 114 -11.99 -16.35 2.82
CA LYS A 114 -11.15 -17.19 1.94
C LYS A 114 -11.65 -17.35 0.49
N TYR A 115 -12.96 -17.28 0.27
CA TYR A 115 -13.57 -17.34 -1.06
C TYR A 115 -13.13 -16.19 -1.99
N ILE A 116 -13.04 -14.97 -1.48
CA ILE A 116 -12.59 -13.81 -2.27
C ILE A 116 -11.09 -13.93 -2.59
N PHE A 117 -10.31 -14.51 -1.67
CA PHE A 117 -8.88 -14.74 -1.86
C PHE A 117 -8.57 -15.70 -3.03
N GLN A 118 -9.31 -16.81 -3.14
CA GLN A 118 -9.13 -17.77 -4.23
C GLN A 118 -9.41 -17.14 -5.60
N VAL A 119 -10.50 -16.37 -5.72
CA VAL A 119 -10.87 -15.69 -6.96
C VAL A 119 -9.82 -14.65 -7.35
N VAL A 120 -9.30 -13.86 -6.40
CA VAL A 120 -8.24 -12.87 -6.68
C VAL A 120 -6.95 -13.56 -7.12
N ASN A 121 -6.58 -14.69 -6.53
CA ASN A 121 -5.37 -15.41 -6.90
C ASN A 121 -5.48 -16.07 -8.29
N GLU A 122 -6.65 -16.62 -8.63
CA GLU A 122 -6.92 -17.18 -9.97
C GLU A 122 -6.91 -16.10 -11.07
N PHE A 123 -7.39 -14.89 -10.78
CA PHE A 123 -7.38 -13.78 -11.74
C PHE A 123 -5.99 -13.15 -11.96
N MET A 124 -5.07 -13.34 -11.03
CA MET A 124 -3.72 -12.73 -11.05
C MET A 124 -2.63 -13.69 -11.54
N GLU A 125 -2.97 -14.97 -11.75
CA GLU A 125 -2.10 -15.99 -12.38
C GLU A 125 -2.37 -16.16 -13.90
N LEU A 126 -3.24 -15.33 -14.50
CA LEU A 126 -3.48 -15.23 -15.94
C LEU A 126 -2.74 -14.03 -16.56
#